data_AF-A0A1V5IQ50-F1
#
_entry.id   AF-A0A1V5IQ50-F1
#
_cell.length_a   1.000
_cell.length_b   1.000
_cell.length_c   1.000
_cell.angle_alpha   90.00
_cell.angle_beta   90.00
_cell.angle_gamma   90.00
#
_symmetry.space_group_name_H-M   'P 1'
#
loop_
_entity.id
_entity.type
_entity.pdbx_description
1 polymer ?
#
loop_
_entity_poly.entity_id
_entity_poly.type
_entity_poly.pdbx_seq_one_letter_code
_entity_poly.pdbx_strand_id
1 'polypeptide(L)' 'MERNKWEHTRLIAFEAKVGSHLDYKTLPKSLNDYLPLDGKQTKTKSVEHQQAMEALRKERAEAKARIEQLKKEQQL' A
#
# COMPACT_ATOMS: atom_id res chain seq x y z
N MET A 1 -3.74 8.86 30.04
CA MET A 1 -4.78 9.90 29.88
C MET A 1 -4.58 10.71 28.61
N GLU A 2 -3.41 11.31 28.36
CA GLU A 2 -3.20 12.11 27.14
C GLU A 2 -3.09 11.28 25.85
N ARG A 3 -2.38 10.14 25.89
CA ARG A 3 -2.25 9.25 24.72
C ARG A 3 -3.61 8.82 24.16
N ASN A 4 -4.54 8.41 25.03
CA ASN A 4 -5.89 8.00 24.62
C ASN A 4 -6.69 9.15 23.98
N LYS A 5 -6.48 10.40 24.44
CA LYS A 5 -7.12 11.57 23.82
C LYS A 5 -6.60 11.77 22.39
N TRP A 6 -5.28 11.68 22.20
CA TRP A 6 -4.66 11.78 20.89
C TRP A 6 -5.06 10.64 19.95
N GLU A 7 -5.18 9.41 20.46
CA GLU A 7 -5.67 8.27 19.70
C GLU A 7 -7.12 8.46 19.23
N HIS A 8 -7.99 8.98 20.11
CA HIS A 8 -9.37 9.28 19.78
C HIS A 8 -9.49 10.38 18.73
N THR A 9 -8.77 11.50 18.90
CA THR A 9 -8.74 12.58 17.89
C THR A 9 -8.20 12.08 16.55
N ARG A 10 -7.17 11.23 16.57
CA ARG A 10 -6.60 10.62 15.37
C ARG A 10 -7.62 9.75 14.63
N LEU A 11 -8.44 8.99 15.36
CA LEU A 11 -9.50 8.18 14.78
C LEU A 11 -10.54 9.06 14.07
N ILE A 12 -11.04 10.09 14.75
CA ILE A 12 -12.02 11.04 14.17
C ILE A 12 -11.46 11.67 12.90
N ALA A 13 -10.21 12.13 12.94
CA ALA A 13 -9.57 12.75 11.78
C ALA A 13 -9.33 11.76 10.63
N PHE A 14 -9.11 10.47 10.91
CA PHE A 14 -8.95 9.44 9.89
C PHE A 14 -10.27 9.13 9.20
N GLU A 15 -11.35 8.97 9.98
CA GLU A 15 -12.69 8.71 9.46
C GLU A 15 -13.21 9.88 8.64
N ALA A 16 -13.01 11.11 9.12
CA ALA A 16 -13.39 12.32 8.38
C ALA A 16 -12.63 12.49 7.06
N LYS A 17 -11.43 11.92 6.94
CA LYS A 17 -10.64 11.97 5.72
C LYS A 17 -11.20 11.04 4.64
N VAL A 18 -11.93 9.99 4.98
CA VAL A 18 -12.44 9.02 3.99
C VAL A 18 -13.70 9.59 3.34
N GLY A 19 -13.52 10.44 2.32
CA GLY A 19 -14.57 10.92 1.43
C GLY A 19 -14.67 10.10 0.15
N SER A 20 -15.86 10.03 -0.46
CA SER A 20 -16.11 9.30 -1.72
C SER A 20 -15.30 9.80 -2.92
N HIS A 21 -14.70 10.98 -2.83
CA HIS A 21 -13.92 11.63 -3.89
C HIS A 21 -12.42 11.24 -3.89
N LEU A 22 -11.97 10.41 -2.93
CA LEU A 22 -10.57 10.07 -2.78
C LEU A 22 -10.19 8.75 -3.47
N ASP A 23 -9.01 8.74 -4.10
CA ASP A 23 -8.43 7.51 -4.65
C ASP A 23 -7.97 6.60 -3.51
N TYR A 24 -8.58 5.41 -3.44
CA TYR A 24 -8.27 4.38 -2.45
C TYR A 24 -6.78 4.01 -2.40
N LYS A 25 -6.03 4.19 -3.48
CA LYS A 25 -4.59 3.89 -3.53
C LYS A 25 -3.75 4.89 -2.73
N THR A 26 -4.26 6.10 -2.54
CA THR A 26 -3.58 7.19 -1.84
C THR A 26 -3.96 7.28 -0.36
N LEU A 27 -5.00 6.55 0.04
CA LEU A 27 -5.47 6.52 1.41
C LEU A 27 -4.46 5.80 2.33
N PRO A 28 -4.26 6.30 3.56
CA PRO A 28 -3.46 5.59 4.55
C PRO A 28 -4.16 4.28 4.94
N LYS A 29 -3.38 3.19 5.01
CA LYS A 29 -3.91 1.85 5.29
C LYS A 29 -4.15 1.59 6.77
N SER A 30 -3.53 2.39 7.64
CA SER A 30 -3.65 2.29 9.08
C SER A 30 -3.62 3.68 9.73
N LEU A 31 -4.14 3.79 10.96
CA LEU A 31 -4.06 5.01 11.76
C LEU A 31 -2.61 5.45 12.02
N ASN A 32 -1.68 4.49 12.14
CA ASN A 32 -0.26 4.78 12.30
C ASN A 32 0.38 5.34 11.02
N ASP A 33 -0.07 4.90 9.84
CA ASP A 33 0.38 5.48 8.57
C ASP A 33 -0.23 6.86 8.32
N TYR A 34 -1.41 7.12 8.89
CA TYR A 34 -2.08 8.42 8.81
C TYR A 34 -1.43 9.47 9.70
N LEU A 35 -1.25 9.15 10.99
CA LEU A 35 -0.61 10.02 11.97
C LEU A 35 0.12 9.17 13.03
N PRO A 36 1.45 9.00 12.91
CA PRO A 36 2.23 8.23 13.87
C PRO A 36 2.46 9.04 15.15
N LEU A 37 1.92 8.57 16.27
CA LEU A 37 2.06 9.23 17.58
C LEU A 37 3.45 9.02 18.20
N ASP A 38 4.12 7.92 17.86
CA ASP A 38 5.44 7.57 18.41
C ASP A 38 6.60 8.13 17.55
N GLY A 39 6.33 9.09 16.64
CA GLY A 39 7.33 9.79 15.82
C GLY A 39 8.03 8.94 14.75
N LYS A 40 7.87 7.62 14.78
CA LYS A 40 8.40 6.70 13.78
C LYS A 40 7.44 6.64 12.58
N GLN A 41 7.81 7.28 11.48
CA GLN A 41 7.14 7.01 10.21
C GLN A 41 7.47 5.59 9.75
N THR A 42 6.46 4.74 9.65
CA THR A 42 6.50 3.39 9.05
C THR A 42 6.75 3.41 7.54
N LYS A 43 7.02 4.59 6.94
CA LYS A 43 7.10 4.78 5.48
C LYS A 43 8.31 4.14 4.83
N THR A 44 9.35 3.81 5.58
CA THR A 44 10.35 2.85 5.10
C THR A 44 9.76 1.46 5.19
N LYS A 45 9.02 1.07 4.15
CA LYS A 45 8.83 -0.36 3.83
C LYS A 45 10.19 -1.01 4.03
N SER A 46 10.27 -1.98 4.94
CA SER A 46 11.53 -2.66 5.26
C SER A 46 12.23 -3.07 3.96
N VAL A 47 13.56 -3.06 3.95
CA VAL A 47 14.34 -3.47 2.76
C VAL A 47 13.84 -4.81 2.22
N GLU A 48 13.49 -5.73 3.13
CA GLU A 48 12.87 -7.02 2.83
C GLU A 48 11.53 -6.90 2.08
N HIS A 49 10.64 -6.00 2.50
CA HIS A 49 9.37 -5.77 1.79
C HIS A 49 9.60 -5.20 0.39
N GLN A 50 10.62 -4.35 0.20
CA GLN A 50 10.95 -3.83 -1.12
C GLN A 50 11.49 -4.91 -2.05
N GLN A 51 12.40 -5.75 -1.54
CA GLN A 51 12.95 -6.91 -2.26
C GLN A 51 11.86 -7.92 -2.63
N ALA A 52 10.95 -8.24 -1.70
CA ALA A 52 9.82 -9.13 -1.97
C ALA A 52 8.89 -8.57 -3.06
N MET A 53 8.61 -7.26 -3.03
CA MET A 53 7.80 -6.60 -4.05
C MET A 53 8.49 -6.57 -5.42
N GLU A 54 9.82 -6.48 -5.46
CA GLU A 54 10.59 -6.52 -6.70
C GLU A 54 10.58 -7.93 -7.31
N ALA A 55 10.76 -8.97 -6.50
CA ALA A 55 10.66 -10.37 -6.94
C ALA A 55 9.29 -10.66 -7.58
N LEU A 56 8.20 -10.24 -6.92
CA LEU A 56 6.84 -10.39 -7.46
C LEU A 56 6.62 -9.63 -8.77
N ARG A 57 7.30 -8.49 -8.98
CA ARG A 57 7.22 -7.75 -10.24
C ARG A 57 7.91 -8.51 -11.38
N LYS A 58 9.08 -9.12 -11.11
CA LYS A 58 9.80 -9.93 -12.10
C LYS A 58 8.98 -11.15 -12.52
N GLU A 59 8.46 -11.91 -11.56
CA GLU A 59 7.62 -13.09 -11.81
C GLU A 59 6.40 -12.75 -12.68
N ARG A 60 5.70 -11.64 -12.37
CA ARG A 60 4.57 -11.17 -13.17
C ARG A 60 4.95 -10.77 -14.59
N ALA A 61 6.12 -10.15 -14.77
CA ALA A 61 6.59 -9.76 -16.10
C ALA A 61 6.90 -10.99 -16.97
N GLU A 62 7.56 -11.99 -16.40
CA GLU A 62 7.87 -13.25 -17.07
C GLU A 62 6.60 -14.03 -17.44
N ALA A 63 5.65 -14.15 -16.51
CA ALA A 63 4.36 -14.79 -16.77
C ALA A 63 3.60 -14.06 -17.90
N LYS A 64 3.61 -12.72 -17.90
CA LYS A 64 2.96 -11.92 -18.95
C LYS A 64 3.63 -12.14 -20.32
N ALA A 65 4.96 -12.14 -20.36
CA ALA A 65 5.72 -12.40 -21.60
C ALA A 65 5.42 -13.79 -22.16
N ARG A 66 5.35 -14.81 -21.29
CA ARG A 66 5.01 -16.18 -21.69
C ARG A 66 3.59 -16.30 -22.24
N ILE A 67 2.62 -15.63 -21.61
CA ILE A 67 1.25 -15.57 -22.12
C ILE A 67 1.20 -14.87 -23.48
N GLU A 68 1.98 -13.82 -23.68
CA GLU A 68 2.04 -13.10 -24.96
C GLU A 68 2.65 -13.96 -26.08
N GLN A 69 3.67 -14.76 -25.77
CA GLN A 69 4.24 -15.73 -26.71
C GLN A 69 3.22 -16.80 -27.11
N LEU A 70 2.54 -17.41 -26.14
CA LEU A 70 1.50 -18.41 -26.39
C LEU A 70 0.35 -17.84 -27.24
N LYS A 71 -0.04 -16.58 -27.02
CA LYS A 71 -1.04 -15.91 -27.86
C LYS A 71 -0.58 -15.71 -29.30
N LYS A 72 0.70 -15.39 -29.53
CA LYS A 72 1.26 -15.26 -30.88
C LYS A 72 1.33 -16.60 -31.60
N GLU A 73 1.69 -17.67 -30.88
CA GLU A 73 1.70 -19.04 -31.41
C GLU A 73 0.30 -19.55 -31.75
N GLN A 74 -0.74 -19.18 -30.99
CA GLN A 74 -2.14 -19.54 -31.29
C GLN A 74 -2.78 -18.73 -32.42
N GLN A 75 -2.16 -17.62 -32.84
CA GLN A 75 -2.65 -16.77 -33.95
C GLN A 75 -1.97 -17.08 -35.30
N LEU A 76 -0.99 -18.01 -35.30
CA LEU A 76 -0.36 -18.60 -36.48
C LEU A 76 -1.01 -19.95 -36.80
#